data_AF-A9FP91-F1
#
_entry.id   AF-A9FP91-F1
#
_cell.length_a   1.000
_cell.length_b   1.000
_cell.length_c   1.000
_cell.angle_alpha   90.00
_cell.angle_beta   90.00
_cell.angle_gamma   90.00
#
_symmetry.space_group_name_H-M   'P 1'
#
loop_
_entity.id
_entity.type
_entity.pdbx_description
1 polymer ?
#
loop_
_entity_poly.entity_id
_entity_poly.type
_entity_poly.pdbx_seq_one_letter_code
_entity_poly.pdbx_strand_id
1 'polypeptide(L)'
;MRTSLAIGLLLSVSISSLLVGSGCTITLAPDPDPPAGSTGGEGGNGGDVDQGAGGGEDPGSEGGGGRLPPPPPSACWLGDMGDGFTCHDTATLRDHAQARCARMGAELASFVSDTLNPSCAEHESSEVVFECCGGEPPPPPPPNSCWKGELGDGSSCIDMGAIKDRAYAMCVSAGARLTWLDALPDPGRCGLNEATKATFECCGSTPPPPPPRACWKGELGDRRSCVDPSALKEQAYAACSRSAADLTFFDYERNNPSCAAHETTWGYFECCGSEPPPPPPPPPSGACWKGELGDGLSCVDRTVMKDRAYATCVSAGASFTSFSYEQDNPRCTGNETSKAVFECCGVEPPPPPPEACWGGSLGDGTSCIDASALKERAYATCASDGAELAAFDPGYDGRCAAYESSHAKFTCCASKTPPPR
;
A
#
# COMPACT_ATOMS: atom_id res chain seq x y z
N MET A 1 -59.95 47.17 44.55
CA MET A 1 -61.03 47.56 43.61
C MET A 1 -60.47 47.49 42.19
N ARG A 2 -61.20 46.82 41.27
CA ARG A 2 -60.92 46.58 39.83
C ARG A 2 -59.73 45.62 39.59
N THR A 3 -59.88 44.30 39.35
CA THR A 3 -60.64 43.54 38.34
C THR A 3 -60.32 43.93 36.88
N SER A 4 -59.54 43.09 36.19
CA SER A 4 -59.77 42.74 34.77
C SER A 4 -58.98 41.48 34.36
N LEU A 5 -59.71 40.61 33.67
CA LEU A 5 -59.38 39.31 33.09
C LEU A 5 -58.85 39.45 31.64
N ALA A 6 -58.01 38.50 31.19
CA ALA A 6 -57.95 37.89 29.83
C ALA A 6 -56.78 36.89 29.82
N ILE A 7 -56.93 35.55 29.71
CA ILE A 7 -57.48 34.65 28.68
C ILE A 7 -56.71 34.63 27.35
N GLY A 8 -56.15 33.45 27.04
CA GLY A 8 -55.76 32.96 25.71
C GLY A 8 -54.26 32.61 25.63
N LEU A 9 -53.79 31.47 25.12
CA LEU A 9 -54.40 30.27 24.54
C LEU A 9 -53.25 29.22 24.49
N LEU A 10 -53.48 28.00 24.97
CA LEU A 10 -52.54 26.87 24.89
C LEU A 10 -52.65 26.19 23.52
N LEU A 11 -51.53 26.00 22.81
CA LEU A 11 -51.43 25.12 21.63
C LEU A 11 -50.50 23.95 21.97
N SER A 12 -51.12 22.85 22.39
CA SER A 12 -50.55 21.51 22.44
C SER A 12 -50.74 20.84 21.08
N VAL A 13 -49.65 20.55 20.36
CA VAL A 13 -49.70 19.73 19.15
C VAL A 13 -49.21 18.33 19.51
N SER A 14 -50.17 17.41 19.65
CA SER A 14 -49.94 15.97 19.66
C SER A 14 -49.88 15.48 18.21
N ILE A 15 -48.80 14.82 17.82
CA ILE A 15 -48.73 14.03 16.58
C ILE A 15 -48.55 12.59 17.00
N SER A 16 -49.59 11.78 16.80
CA SER A 16 -49.53 10.33 16.83
C SER A 16 -50.18 9.80 15.56
N SER A 17 -49.43 8.90 14.91
CA SER A 17 -49.90 7.85 14.00
C SER A 17 -50.40 8.23 12.62
N LEU A 18 -49.56 7.96 11.60
CA LEU A 18 -50.00 7.31 10.37
C LEU A 18 -48.99 6.22 9.97
N LEU A 19 -49.44 4.97 10.08
CA LEU A 19 -48.82 3.73 9.64
C LEU A 19 -49.54 3.32 8.35
N VAL A 20 -48.86 3.43 7.20
CA VAL A 20 -49.15 2.70 5.94
C VAL A 20 -47.77 2.60 5.26
N GLY A 21 -47.11 1.46 5.17
CA GLY A 21 -47.56 0.26 4.46
C GLY A 21 -47.06 0.32 3.02
N SER A 22 -45.79 -0.04 2.77
CA SER A 22 -45.28 -0.33 1.42
C SER A 22 -44.15 -1.34 1.53
N GLY A 23 -44.45 -2.58 1.15
CA GLY A 23 -43.48 -3.64 1.00
C GLY A 23 -42.60 -3.39 -0.22
N CYS A 24 -41.30 -3.41 -0.02
CA CYS A 24 -40.33 -3.54 -1.10
C CYS A 24 -40.31 -5.01 -1.55
N THR A 25 -41.04 -5.31 -2.62
CA THR A 25 -40.85 -6.53 -3.39
C THR A 25 -39.64 -6.34 -4.29
N ILE A 26 -38.63 -7.19 -4.09
CA ILE A 26 -37.46 -7.34 -4.93
C ILE A 26 -37.92 -7.73 -6.34
N THR A 27 -37.71 -6.86 -7.33
CA THR A 27 -37.78 -7.22 -8.75
C THR A 27 -36.36 -7.36 -9.24
N LEU A 28 -35.90 -8.61 -9.34
CA LEU A 28 -34.68 -8.99 -10.04
C LEU A 28 -34.87 -8.63 -11.52
N ALA A 29 -34.01 -7.76 -12.05
CA ALA A 29 -33.89 -7.55 -13.48
C ALA A 29 -33.32 -8.83 -14.12
N PRO A 30 -33.88 -9.31 -15.24
CA PRO A 30 -33.26 -10.41 -15.98
C PRO A 30 -31.96 -9.94 -16.66
N ASP A 31 -30.94 -10.80 -16.57
CA ASP A 31 -29.64 -10.68 -17.22
C ASP A 31 -29.76 -10.38 -18.73
N PRO A 32 -28.90 -9.51 -19.31
CA PRO A 32 -28.75 -9.43 -20.75
C PRO A 32 -27.98 -10.66 -21.26
N ASP A 33 -28.64 -11.47 -22.09
CA ASP A 33 -28.03 -12.56 -22.84
C ASP A 33 -26.81 -12.10 -23.67
N PRO A 34 -25.77 -12.95 -23.81
CA PRO A 34 -24.61 -12.68 -24.64
C PRO A 34 -24.95 -12.78 -26.13
N PRO A 35 -24.43 -11.89 -27.01
CA PRO A 35 -24.60 -12.09 -28.44
C PRO A 35 -23.79 -13.28 -28.94
N ALA A 36 -24.52 -14.24 -29.49
CA ALA A 36 -24.02 -15.39 -30.23
C ALA A 36 -23.32 -14.98 -31.53
N GLY A 37 -22.47 -15.87 -32.02
CA GLY A 37 -21.47 -15.67 -33.06
C GLY A 37 -21.98 -15.23 -34.44
N SER A 38 -21.04 -14.71 -35.22
CA SER A 38 -21.12 -14.68 -36.67
C SER A 38 -19.88 -15.33 -37.27
N THR A 39 -20.10 -16.50 -37.85
CA THR A 39 -19.24 -17.22 -38.79
C THR A 39 -19.36 -16.64 -40.20
N GLY A 40 -18.28 -16.71 -40.99
CA GLY A 40 -18.25 -16.53 -42.45
C GLY A 40 -17.57 -15.22 -42.89
N GLY A 41 -16.68 -15.17 -43.87
CA GLY A 41 -16.29 -16.15 -44.88
C GLY A 41 -15.13 -15.66 -45.75
N GLU A 42 -14.79 -16.54 -46.69
CA GLU A 42 -13.65 -16.57 -47.63
C GLU A 42 -13.48 -15.42 -48.63
N GLY A 43 -12.24 -15.31 -49.14
CA GLY A 43 -11.88 -14.85 -50.50
C GLY A 43 -11.38 -13.40 -50.57
N GLY A 44 -10.27 -13.06 -51.22
CA GLY A 44 -9.31 -13.77 -52.07
C GLY A 44 -8.43 -12.75 -52.82
N ASN A 45 -7.27 -13.21 -53.29
CA ASN A 45 -6.43 -12.71 -54.39
C ASN A 45 -5.95 -11.24 -54.46
N GLY A 46 -4.62 -11.09 -54.41
CA GLY A 46 -3.82 -10.80 -55.61
C GLY A 46 -3.34 -9.35 -55.80
N GLY A 47 -2.01 -9.17 -55.85
CA GLY A 47 -1.40 -7.96 -56.40
C GLY A 47 0.03 -7.69 -55.93
N ASP A 48 1.01 -8.36 -56.56
CA ASP A 48 2.41 -7.97 -56.66
C ASP A 48 2.62 -6.49 -57.07
N VAL A 49 3.53 -5.76 -56.41
CA VAL A 49 4.61 -4.93 -57.04
C VAL A 49 5.74 -4.63 -56.03
N ASP A 50 6.88 -5.29 -56.22
CA ASP A 50 8.27 -4.79 -56.36
C ASP A 50 8.92 -3.71 -55.41
N GLN A 51 10.01 -4.18 -54.77
CA GLN A 51 11.34 -3.56 -54.50
C GLN A 51 11.51 -2.31 -53.58
N GLY A 52 12.19 -2.54 -52.45
CA GLY A 52 12.92 -1.53 -51.69
C GLY A 52 13.77 -2.15 -50.57
N ALA A 53 15.08 -2.23 -50.79
CA ALA A 53 16.08 -2.84 -49.91
C ALA A 53 16.25 -2.11 -48.56
N GLY A 54 16.47 -2.89 -47.49
CA GLY A 54 16.92 -2.38 -46.19
C GLY A 54 16.91 -3.49 -45.13
N GLY A 55 18.08 -4.06 -44.86
CA GLY A 55 18.26 -5.11 -43.86
C GLY A 55 18.09 -4.62 -42.42
N GLY A 56 17.61 -5.52 -41.58
CA GLY A 56 17.38 -5.37 -40.15
C GLY A 56 16.70 -6.64 -39.66
N GLU A 57 17.50 -7.66 -39.41
CA GLU A 57 17.06 -8.94 -38.86
C GLU A 57 16.65 -8.74 -37.40
N ASP A 58 15.34 -8.71 -37.16
CA ASP A 58 14.70 -8.82 -35.84
C ASP A 58 14.80 -10.30 -35.39
N PRO A 59 15.47 -10.65 -34.28
CA PRO A 59 15.37 -11.97 -33.72
C PRO A 59 14.11 -12.06 -32.83
N GLY A 60 13.26 -13.03 -33.16
CA GLY A 60 12.53 -13.81 -32.17
C GLY A 60 11.38 -13.10 -31.45
N SER A 61 10.18 -13.25 -32.01
CA SER A 61 8.93 -13.06 -31.27
C SER A 61 8.82 -14.14 -30.19
N GLU A 62 9.24 -13.83 -28.96
CA GLU A 62 8.97 -14.64 -27.78
C GLU A 62 7.48 -14.57 -27.42
N GLY A 63 6.89 -15.73 -27.18
CA GLY A 63 5.48 -15.87 -26.85
C GLY A 63 5.10 -15.20 -25.53
N GLY A 64 4.08 -14.34 -25.58
CA GLY A 64 3.01 -14.27 -24.59
C GLY A 64 3.37 -14.29 -23.10
N GLY A 65 4.45 -13.66 -22.66
CA GLY A 65 4.70 -13.40 -21.25
C GLY A 65 3.70 -12.36 -20.73
N GLY A 66 2.64 -12.81 -20.05
CA GLY A 66 1.76 -11.91 -19.31
C GLY A 66 2.60 -11.02 -18.39
N ARG A 67 2.33 -9.71 -18.40
CA ARG A 67 3.01 -8.75 -17.53
C ARG A 67 2.74 -9.13 -16.07
N LEU A 68 3.64 -9.90 -15.47
CA LEU A 68 3.62 -10.13 -14.03
C LEU A 68 3.87 -8.80 -13.32
N PRO A 69 3.17 -8.52 -12.22
CA PRO A 69 3.44 -7.34 -11.41
C PRO A 69 4.90 -7.35 -10.94
N PRO A 70 5.57 -6.18 -10.83
CA PRO A 70 6.92 -6.12 -10.32
C PRO A 70 7.01 -6.77 -8.93
N PRO A 71 8.03 -7.60 -8.67
CA PRO A 71 8.20 -8.25 -7.37
C PRO A 71 8.42 -7.21 -6.26
N PRO A 72 8.11 -7.54 -4.99
CA PRO A 72 8.39 -6.67 -3.87
C PRO A 72 9.90 -6.38 -3.75
N PRO A 73 10.29 -5.19 -3.26
CA PRO A 73 11.66 -4.66 -3.32
C PRO A 73 12.72 -5.46 -2.55
N SER A 74 12.35 -6.52 -1.82
CA SER A 74 13.25 -7.37 -1.04
C SER A 74 13.40 -8.80 -1.58
N ALA A 75 12.76 -9.14 -2.71
CA ALA A 75 12.86 -10.47 -3.29
C ALA A 75 13.88 -10.48 -4.44
N CYS A 76 14.87 -11.37 -4.36
CA CYS A 76 15.64 -11.76 -5.53
C CYS A 76 14.77 -12.65 -6.43
N TRP A 77 14.95 -12.56 -7.74
CA TRP A 77 14.33 -13.47 -8.68
C TRP A 77 15.37 -14.03 -9.63
N LEU A 78 15.18 -15.29 -10.00
CA LEU A 78 15.92 -15.93 -11.07
C LEU A 78 15.27 -15.61 -12.42
N GLY A 79 16.10 -15.46 -13.44
CA GLY A 79 15.70 -15.48 -14.84
C GLY A 79 16.69 -16.27 -15.67
N ASP A 80 16.20 -16.85 -16.75
CA ASP A 80 16.96 -17.52 -17.79
C ASP A 80 16.89 -16.71 -19.10
N MET A 81 17.91 -16.88 -19.95
CA MET A 81 17.97 -16.31 -21.30
C MET A 81 18.82 -17.17 -22.23
N GLY A 82 18.36 -17.31 -23.46
CA GLY A 82 18.94 -18.20 -24.47
C GLY A 82 17.95 -19.27 -24.87
N ASP A 83 18.16 -19.88 -26.03
CA ASP A 83 17.33 -20.99 -26.54
C ASP A 83 17.98 -22.36 -26.28
N GLY A 84 19.20 -22.39 -25.71
CA GLY A 84 19.98 -23.61 -25.50
C GLY A 84 20.63 -24.17 -26.77
N PHE A 85 20.42 -23.54 -27.94
CA PHE A 85 20.90 -24.04 -29.24
C PHE A 85 21.77 -23.04 -29.99
N THR A 86 21.49 -21.74 -29.87
CA THR A 86 22.18 -20.66 -30.57
C THR A 86 23.24 -20.09 -29.66
N CYS A 87 24.50 -20.19 -30.08
CA CYS A 87 25.62 -19.63 -29.34
C CYS A 87 25.61 -18.10 -29.48
N HIS A 88 25.58 -17.41 -28.33
CA HIS A 88 25.69 -15.97 -28.24
C HIS A 88 26.92 -15.60 -27.44
N ASP A 89 27.50 -14.43 -27.75
CA ASP A 89 28.58 -13.88 -26.95
C ASP A 89 28.12 -13.67 -25.48
N THR A 90 28.91 -14.17 -24.54
CA THR A 90 28.55 -14.19 -23.11
C THR A 90 28.41 -12.77 -22.53
N ALA A 91 29.16 -11.79 -23.05
CA ALA A 91 29.03 -10.41 -22.62
C ALA A 91 27.70 -9.81 -23.09
N THR A 92 27.27 -10.12 -24.32
CA THR A 92 25.97 -9.72 -24.85
C THR A 92 24.81 -10.28 -24.01
N LEU A 93 24.87 -11.55 -23.63
CA LEU A 93 23.85 -12.15 -22.74
C LEU A 93 23.86 -11.52 -21.34
N ARG A 94 25.03 -11.15 -20.82
CA ARG A 94 25.14 -10.42 -19.54
C ARG A 94 24.51 -9.03 -19.60
N ASP A 95 24.76 -8.29 -20.67
CA ASP A 95 24.17 -6.96 -20.88
C ASP A 95 22.65 -7.04 -20.98
N HIS A 96 22.13 -8.06 -21.67
CA HIS A 96 20.69 -8.32 -21.73
C HIS A 96 20.09 -8.72 -20.38
N ALA A 97 20.78 -9.56 -19.59
CA ALA A 97 20.37 -9.91 -18.23
C ALA A 97 20.32 -8.67 -17.33
N GLN A 98 21.35 -7.81 -17.38
CA GLN A 98 21.40 -6.56 -16.63
C GLN A 98 20.31 -5.58 -17.04
N ALA A 99 20.04 -5.45 -18.34
CA ALA A 99 18.92 -4.66 -18.86
C ALA A 99 17.57 -5.19 -18.36
N ARG A 100 17.41 -6.52 -18.25
CA ARG A 100 16.18 -7.15 -17.72
C ARG A 100 16.03 -6.90 -16.22
N CYS A 101 17.10 -7.00 -15.43
CA CYS A 101 17.09 -6.63 -14.01
C CYS A 101 16.70 -5.16 -13.82
N ALA A 102 17.31 -4.26 -14.60
CA ALA A 102 17.06 -2.83 -14.52
C ALA A 102 15.62 -2.45 -14.88
N ARG A 103 14.99 -3.13 -15.85
CA ARG A 103 13.57 -2.93 -16.18
C ARG A 103 12.62 -3.26 -15.02
N MET A 104 13.05 -4.11 -14.10
CA MET A 104 12.27 -4.51 -12.92
C MET A 104 12.75 -3.83 -11.62
N GLY A 105 13.63 -2.82 -11.73
CA GLY A 105 14.10 -2.06 -10.57
C GLY A 105 15.08 -2.80 -9.66
N ALA A 106 15.80 -3.80 -10.19
CA ALA A 106 16.86 -4.51 -9.48
C ALA A 106 18.20 -4.43 -10.20
N GLU A 107 19.22 -4.89 -9.50
CA GLU A 107 20.57 -5.07 -10.03
C GLU A 107 20.85 -6.56 -10.27
N LEU A 108 21.69 -6.84 -11.26
CA LEU A 108 22.16 -8.19 -11.57
C LEU A 108 23.07 -8.67 -10.44
N ALA A 109 22.57 -9.57 -9.61
CA ALA A 109 23.26 -10.09 -8.43
C ALA A 109 24.16 -11.29 -8.77
N SER A 110 23.68 -12.20 -9.61
CA SER A 110 24.47 -13.34 -10.10
C SER A 110 24.22 -13.59 -11.58
N PHE A 111 25.24 -14.13 -12.25
CA PHE A 111 25.20 -14.48 -13.67
C PHE A 111 26.05 -15.71 -13.89
N VAL A 112 25.42 -16.81 -14.28
CA VAL A 112 26.04 -18.09 -14.56
C VAL A 112 25.76 -18.42 -16.02
N SER A 113 26.81 -18.48 -16.82
CA SER A 113 26.74 -18.92 -18.20
C SER A 113 27.02 -20.42 -18.27
N ASP A 114 26.17 -21.17 -18.97
CA ASP A 114 26.40 -22.60 -19.11
C ASP A 114 27.53 -22.84 -20.11
N THR A 115 28.73 -23.07 -19.57
CA THR A 115 29.94 -23.38 -20.35
C THR A 115 30.01 -24.84 -20.76
N LEU A 116 28.99 -25.64 -20.42
CA LEU A 116 28.98 -27.09 -20.65
C LEU A 116 28.47 -27.49 -22.04
N ASN A 117 28.08 -26.56 -22.90
CA ASN A 117 27.76 -26.89 -24.29
C ASN A 117 29.04 -26.91 -25.15
N PRO A 118 29.62 -28.10 -25.48
CA PRO A 118 30.87 -28.20 -26.22
C PRO A 118 30.75 -27.73 -27.68
N SER A 119 29.57 -27.31 -28.12
CA SER A 119 29.31 -26.83 -29.47
C SER A 119 29.48 -25.31 -29.63
N CYS A 120 29.60 -24.53 -28.55
CA CYS A 120 29.89 -23.11 -28.60
C CYS A 120 31.40 -22.83 -28.54
N ALA A 121 31.85 -21.74 -29.19
CA ALA A 121 33.25 -21.32 -29.14
C ALA A 121 33.62 -20.78 -27.74
N GLU A 122 34.92 -20.63 -27.48
CA GLU A 122 35.39 -19.95 -26.26
C GLU A 122 34.74 -18.54 -26.16
N HIS A 123 34.14 -18.23 -25.02
CA HIS A 123 33.37 -17.00 -24.73
C HIS A 123 31.94 -16.92 -25.26
N GLU A 124 31.42 -17.98 -25.88
CA GLU A 124 30.02 -18.06 -26.25
C GLU A 124 29.22 -18.95 -25.28
N SER A 125 27.93 -18.70 -25.15
CA SER A 125 27.00 -19.51 -24.35
C SER A 125 25.65 -19.56 -25.04
N SER A 126 25.01 -20.72 -25.01
CA SER A 126 23.67 -20.92 -25.59
C SER A 126 22.54 -20.65 -24.60
N GLU A 127 22.86 -20.59 -23.30
CA GLU A 127 21.94 -20.34 -22.21
C GLU A 127 22.67 -19.73 -21.01
N VAL A 128 22.01 -18.81 -20.32
CA VAL A 128 22.50 -18.19 -19.09
C VAL A 128 21.39 -18.16 -18.04
N VAL A 129 21.76 -18.39 -16.79
CA VAL A 129 20.90 -18.19 -15.63
C VAL A 129 21.44 -16.99 -14.86
N PHE A 130 20.55 -16.06 -14.51
CA PHE A 130 20.91 -14.88 -13.75
C PHE A 130 19.92 -14.63 -12.61
N GLU A 131 20.42 -13.98 -11.57
CA GLU A 131 19.62 -13.55 -10.44
C GLU A 131 19.64 -12.03 -10.40
N CYS A 132 18.46 -11.43 -10.26
CA CYS A 132 18.37 -10.01 -10.00
C CYS A 132 17.85 -9.81 -8.57
N CYS A 133 18.46 -8.92 -7.81
CA CYS A 133 18.03 -8.61 -6.45
C CYS A 133 17.70 -7.13 -6.33
N GLY A 134 16.55 -6.83 -5.71
CA GLY A 134 16.28 -5.48 -5.23
C GLY A 134 17.31 -5.14 -4.15
N GLY A 135 18.14 -4.12 -4.39
CA GLY A 135 19.01 -3.60 -3.33
C GLY A 135 18.16 -3.17 -2.15
N GLU A 136 18.54 -3.55 -0.93
CA GLU A 136 17.80 -3.16 0.27
C GLU A 136 17.67 -1.63 0.27
N PRO A 137 16.44 -1.08 0.20
CA PRO A 137 16.27 0.36 0.21
C PRO A 137 16.87 0.88 1.51
N PRO A 138 17.68 1.95 1.48
CA PRO A 138 18.27 2.50 2.69
C PRO A 138 17.15 2.79 3.70
N PRO A 139 17.36 2.52 5.00
CA PRO A 139 16.31 2.65 6.01
C PRO A 139 15.66 4.04 5.91
N PRO A 140 14.31 4.11 5.99
CA PRO A 140 13.57 5.35 5.75
C PRO A 140 14.13 6.47 6.65
N PRO A 141 14.57 7.59 6.07
CA PRO A 141 15.21 8.66 6.81
C PRO A 141 14.20 9.27 7.81
N PRO A 142 14.67 9.74 8.99
CA PRO A 142 13.85 10.56 9.87
C PRO A 142 13.19 11.72 9.11
N PRO A 143 11.94 12.08 9.43
CA PRO A 143 11.29 13.24 8.84
C PRO A 143 12.19 14.47 9.06
N ASN A 144 12.55 15.15 7.97
CA ASN A 144 13.50 16.29 7.87
C ASN A 144 14.98 15.95 7.62
N SER A 145 15.34 14.68 7.45
CA SER A 145 16.70 14.33 7.01
C SER A 145 16.74 14.13 5.50
N CYS A 146 17.84 14.60 4.91
CA CYS A 146 18.18 14.35 3.52
C CYS A 146 19.26 13.27 3.47
N TRP A 147 19.19 12.42 2.46
CA TRP A 147 20.20 11.41 2.18
C TRP A 147 20.66 11.53 0.74
N LYS A 148 21.89 11.11 0.51
CA LYS A 148 22.52 11.11 -0.81
C LYS A 148 22.67 9.69 -1.31
N GLY A 149 22.32 9.49 -2.58
CA GLY A 149 22.54 8.24 -3.30
C GLY A 149 23.44 8.47 -4.51
N GLU A 150 23.98 7.38 -5.03
CA GLU A 150 24.72 7.35 -6.29
C GLU A 150 24.02 6.39 -7.27
N LEU A 151 24.06 6.72 -8.56
CA LEU A 151 23.54 5.91 -9.66
C LEU A 151 24.65 5.72 -10.71
N GLY A 152 24.72 4.52 -11.26
CA GLY A 152 25.73 4.14 -12.25
C GLY A 152 26.99 3.53 -11.64
N ASP A 153 27.71 2.78 -12.47
CA ASP A 153 28.92 2.02 -12.13
C ASP A 153 30.22 2.75 -12.53
N GLY A 154 30.11 3.96 -13.10
CA GLY A 154 31.25 4.72 -13.63
C GLY A 154 31.82 4.18 -14.94
N SER A 155 31.21 3.15 -15.53
CA SER A 155 31.71 2.46 -16.73
C SER A 155 30.68 2.38 -17.86
N SER A 156 29.41 2.20 -17.52
CA SER A 156 28.28 2.05 -18.43
C SER A 156 27.63 3.41 -18.69
N CYS A 157 27.40 3.75 -19.96
CA CYS A 157 26.73 4.99 -20.34
C CYS A 157 25.22 4.88 -20.10
N ILE A 158 24.67 5.83 -19.33
CA ILE A 158 23.24 5.89 -19.01
C ILE A 158 22.69 7.23 -19.47
N ASP A 159 21.57 7.19 -20.21
CA ASP A 159 20.83 8.39 -20.61
C ASP A 159 20.44 9.24 -19.38
N MET A 160 20.63 10.56 -19.45
CA MET A 160 20.33 11.46 -18.33
C MET A 160 18.84 11.46 -17.94
N GLY A 161 17.93 11.22 -18.87
CA GLY A 161 16.51 11.03 -18.58
C GLY A 161 16.27 9.78 -17.75
N ALA A 162 16.89 8.67 -18.14
CA ALA A 162 16.84 7.42 -17.38
C ALA A 162 17.47 7.55 -15.98
N ILE A 163 18.58 8.31 -15.83
CA ILE A 163 19.17 8.62 -14.52
C ILE A 163 18.17 9.39 -13.64
N LYS A 164 17.52 10.40 -14.20
CA LYS A 164 16.55 11.22 -13.47
C LYS A 164 15.34 10.40 -13.01
N ASP A 165 14.81 9.56 -13.88
CA ASP A 165 13.66 8.71 -13.56
C ASP A 165 14.01 7.66 -12.49
N ARG A 166 15.21 7.07 -12.55
CA ARG A 166 15.70 6.15 -11.51
C ARG A 166 15.91 6.85 -10.17
N ALA A 167 16.55 8.03 -10.16
CA ALA A 167 16.75 8.82 -8.95
C ALA A 167 15.42 9.21 -8.31
N TYR A 168 14.45 9.62 -9.14
CA TYR A 168 13.10 9.94 -8.68
C TYR A 168 12.40 8.73 -8.07
N ALA A 169 12.44 7.57 -8.75
CA ALA A 169 11.84 6.34 -8.25
C ALA A 169 12.46 5.89 -6.91
N MET A 170 13.78 6.01 -6.74
CA MET A 170 14.47 5.70 -5.48
C MET A 170 14.07 6.65 -4.33
N CYS A 171 13.88 7.94 -4.61
CA CYS A 171 13.38 8.85 -3.58
C CYS A 171 11.94 8.51 -3.19
N VAL A 172 11.06 8.25 -4.16
CA VAL A 172 9.64 7.97 -3.92
C VAL A 172 9.44 6.66 -3.17
N SER A 173 10.20 5.61 -3.50
CA SER A 173 10.11 4.32 -2.78
C SER A 173 10.51 4.45 -1.29
N ALA A 174 11.37 5.42 -0.96
CA ALA A 174 11.78 5.74 0.41
C ALA A 174 10.86 6.79 1.09
N GLY A 175 9.73 7.18 0.49
CA GLY A 175 8.84 8.21 1.04
C GLY A 175 9.44 9.63 1.04
N ALA A 176 10.46 9.85 0.21
CA ALA A 176 11.18 11.10 0.07
C ALA A 176 10.90 11.75 -1.29
N ARG A 177 11.40 12.97 -1.50
CA ARG A 177 11.38 13.67 -2.80
C ARG A 177 12.80 13.92 -3.27
N LEU A 178 13.02 13.78 -4.58
CA LEU A 178 14.26 14.16 -5.25
C LEU A 178 14.41 15.69 -5.17
N THR A 179 15.36 16.17 -4.37
CA THR A 179 15.64 17.60 -4.21
C THR A 179 16.81 18.05 -5.06
N TRP A 180 17.75 17.14 -5.33
CA TRP A 180 18.94 17.45 -6.10
C TRP A 180 19.39 16.23 -6.90
N LEU A 181 19.92 16.47 -8.09
CA LEU A 181 20.49 15.47 -8.97
C LEU A 181 21.64 16.12 -9.72
N ASP A 182 22.80 15.48 -9.69
CA ASP A 182 23.99 15.89 -10.41
C ASP A 182 24.55 14.67 -11.16
N ALA A 183 24.38 14.72 -12.47
CA ALA A 183 24.93 13.75 -13.39
C ALA A 183 25.97 14.50 -14.23
N LEU A 184 27.25 14.16 -14.04
CA LEU A 184 28.34 14.77 -14.78
C LEU A 184 28.42 14.09 -16.16
N PRO A 185 28.20 14.82 -17.27
CA PRO A 185 28.38 14.25 -18.59
C PRO A 185 29.84 13.84 -18.79
N ASP A 186 30.06 12.66 -19.34
CA ASP A 186 31.40 12.22 -19.77
C ASP A 186 31.45 12.18 -21.30
N PRO A 187 31.63 13.34 -21.97
CA PRO A 187 31.65 13.41 -23.43
C PRO A 187 32.87 12.70 -24.06
N GLY A 188 33.83 12.24 -23.25
CA GLY A 188 34.98 11.47 -23.70
C GLY A 188 34.73 9.96 -23.74
N ARG A 189 33.75 9.45 -22.98
CA ARG A 189 33.37 8.02 -22.94
C ARG A 189 31.95 7.74 -23.43
N CYS A 190 31.03 8.68 -23.30
CA CYS A 190 29.62 8.52 -23.60
C CYS A 190 29.09 9.57 -24.58
N GLY A 191 27.92 9.30 -25.15
CA GLY A 191 27.23 10.20 -26.08
C GLY A 191 26.78 11.51 -25.44
N LEU A 192 26.33 12.44 -26.30
CA LEU A 192 25.68 13.67 -25.85
C LEU A 192 24.40 13.31 -25.04
N ASN A 193 24.35 13.76 -23.78
CA ASN A 193 23.29 13.50 -22.79
C ASN A 193 23.35 12.14 -22.09
N GLU A 194 24.52 11.52 -22.04
CA GLU A 194 24.77 10.32 -21.25
C GLU A 194 25.78 10.62 -20.12
N ALA A 195 25.64 9.90 -19.01
CA ALA A 195 26.60 9.94 -17.91
C ALA A 195 26.85 8.51 -17.40
N THR A 196 28.07 8.27 -16.93
CA THR A 196 28.46 6.98 -16.32
C THR A 196 28.17 6.93 -14.82
N LYS A 197 28.01 8.10 -14.20
CA LYS A 197 27.72 8.24 -12.78
C LYS A 197 26.87 9.49 -12.52
N ALA A 198 25.94 9.38 -11.58
CA ALA A 198 25.18 10.48 -11.03
C ALA A 198 25.10 10.38 -9.51
N THR A 199 25.00 11.53 -8.86
CA THR A 199 24.72 11.65 -7.43
C THR A 199 23.39 12.35 -7.27
N PHE A 200 22.57 11.93 -6.31
CA PHE A 200 21.27 12.50 -6.08
C PHE A 200 21.00 12.66 -4.59
N GLU A 201 20.14 13.62 -4.24
CA GLU A 201 19.72 13.87 -2.87
C GLU A 201 18.22 13.71 -2.78
N CYS A 202 17.79 12.86 -1.86
CA CYS A 202 16.40 12.69 -1.50
C CYS A 202 16.20 13.25 -0.10
N CYS A 203 15.24 14.15 0.04
CA CYS A 203 14.85 14.65 1.35
C CYS A 203 13.46 14.14 1.69
N GLY A 204 13.21 13.81 2.96
CA GLY A 204 11.85 13.59 3.44
C GLY A 204 10.96 14.74 2.96
N SER A 205 9.81 14.41 2.39
CA SER A 205 8.82 15.41 2.04
C SER A 205 8.40 16.08 3.35
N THR A 206 8.78 17.34 3.57
CA THR A 206 7.96 18.14 4.48
C THR A 206 6.57 18.11 3.86
N PRO A 207 5.54 17.67 4.61
CA PRO A 207 4.18 17.71 4.11
C PRO A 207 3.94 19.10 3.52
N PRO A 208 3.36 19.21 2.31
CA PRO A 208 2.95 20.51 1.80
C PRO A 208 2.18 21.22 2.92
N PRO A 209 2.43 22.51 3.18
CA PRO A 209 1.72 23.23 4.22
C PRO A 209 0.24 22.93 4.05
N PRO A 210 -0.45 22.42 5.10
CA PRO A 210 -1.83 22.02 4.97
C PRO A 210 -2.60 23.18 4.33
N PRO A 211 -3.46 22.91 3.33
CA PRO A 211 -4.22 23.96 2.67
C PRO A 211 -4.87 24.85 3.74
N PRO A 212 -4.90 26.18 3.55
CA PRO A 212 -5.48 27.10 4.51
C PRO A 212 -6.84 26.55 4.94
N ARG A 213 -6.95 26.20 6.23
CA ARG A 213 -8.12 25.50 6.75
C ARG A 213 -9.34 26.35 6.45
N ALA A 214 -10.45 25.71 6.07
CA ALA A 214 -11.71 26.41 5.90
C ALA A 214 -12.17 26.91 7.27
N CYS A 215 -11.73 28.11 7.63
CA CYS A 215 -12.24 28.85 8.76
C CYS A 215 -13.52 29.54 8.33
N TRP A 216 -14.51 29.57 9.22
CA TRP A 216 -15.74 30.30 8.99
C TRP A 216 -15.95 31.28 10.13
N LYS A 217 -16.56 32.42 9.77
CA LYS A 217 -16.83 33.51 10.70
C LYS A 217 -18.32 33.57 10.97
N GLY A 218 -18.68 33.90 12.20
CA GLY A 218 -20.07 34.10 12.62
C GLY A 218 -20.21 35.32 13.51
N GLU A 219 -21.45 35.76 13.67
CA GLU A 219 -21.85 36.80 14.61
C GLU A 219 -22.85 36.23 15.62
N LEU A 220 -22.80 36.72 16.85
CA LEU A 220 -23.71 36.38 17.94
C LEU A 220 -24.27 37.65 18.58
N GLY A 221 -25.45 37.54 19.17
CA GLY A 221 -26.19 38.67 19.72
C GLY A 221 -27.16 39.29 18.71
N ASP A 222 -28.13 40.05 19.21
CA ASP A 222 -29.19 40.68 18.42
C ASP A 222 -28.93 42.18 18.17
N ARG A 223 -27.77 42.69 18.61
CA ARG A 223 -27.37 44.10 18.58
C ARG A 223 -28.33 45.04 19.36
N ARG A 224 -29.22 44.49 20.19
CA ARG A 224 -30.26 45.23 20.92
C ARG A 224 -30.28 44.94 22.41
N SER A 225 -30.04 43.69 22.77
CA SER A 225 -30.07 43.18 24.14
C SER A 225 -28.65 43.14 24.69
N CYS A 226 -28.45 43.75 25.86
CA CYS A 226 -27.18 43.71 26.55
C CYS A 226 -26.97 42.33 27.17
N VAL A 227 -25.83 41.72 26.86
CA VAL A 227 -25.44 40.40 27.32
C VAL A 227 -24.00 40.40 27.80
N ASP A 228 -23.70 39.51 28.73
CA ASP A 228 -22.35 39.33 29.23
C ASP A 228 -21.43 38.77 28.11
N PRO A 229 -20.25 39.36 27.87
CA PRO A 229 -19.32 38.86 26.85
C PRO A 229 -18.88 37.41 27.06
N SER A 230 -18.84 36.91 28.30
CA SER A 230 -18.53 35.52 28.61
C SER A 230 -19.63 34.59 28.11
N ALA A 231 -20.90 34.99 28.24
CA ALA A 231 -22.04 34.24 27.71
C ALA A 231 -22.02 34.18 26.17
N LEU A 232 -21.64 35.27 25.49
CA LEU A 232 -21.42 35.27 24.04
C LEU A 232 -20.25 34.38 23.62
N LYS A 233 -19.17 34.37 24.41
CA LYS A 233 -18.02 33.49 24.17
C LYS A 233 -18.37 32.02 24.31
N GLU A 234 -19.16 31.64 25.31
CA GLU A 234 -19.69 30.28 25.48
C GLU A 234 -20.60 29.88 24.30
N GLN A 235 -21.45 30.79 23.83
CA GLN A 235 -22.26 30.56 22.63
C GLN A 235 -21.40 30.39 21.38
N ALA A 236 -20.29 31.12 21.25
CA ALA A 236 -19.33 30.98 20.16
C ALA A 236 -18.65 29.60 20.19
N TYR A 237 -18.21 29.15 21.37
CA TYR A 237 -17.71 27.78 21.55
C TYR A 237 -18.75 26.74 21.14
N ALA A 238 -19.99 26.85 21.63
CA ALA A 238 -21.06 25.93 21.28
C ALA A 238 -21.43 25.95 19.77
N ALA A 239 -21.22 27.08 19.10
CA ALA A 239 -21.39 27.19 17.65
C ALA A 239 -20.25 26.49 16.89
N CYS A 240 -18.99 26.66 17.31
CA CYS A 240 -17.86 25.97 16.72
C CYS A 240 -17.91 24.45 16.94
N SER A 241 -18.21 24.00 18.16
CA SER A 241 -18.24 22.57 18.50
C SER A 241 -19.33 21.79 17.76
N ARG A 242 -20.46 22.44 17.43
CA ARG A 242 -21.53 21.82 16.60
C ARG A 242 -21.04 21.44 15.20
N SER A 243 -20.01 22.11 14.71
CA SER A 243 -19.41 21.88 13.39
C SER A 243 -18.05 21.17 13.48
N ALA A 244 -17.73 20.54 14.62
CA ALA A 244 -16.43 19.91 14.87
C ALA A 244 -15.23 20.85 14.56
N ALA A 245 -15.38 22.12 14.94
CA ALA A 245 -14.37 23.16 14.78
C ALA A 245 -13.99 23.76 16.14
N ASP A 246 -12.78 24.26 16.25
CA ASP A 246 -12.29 24.98 17.43
C ASP A 246 -12.53 26.48 17.26
N LEU A 247 -12.89 27.14 18.37
CA LEU A 247 -12.98 28.60 18.44
C LEU A 247 -11.55 29.19 18.43
N THR A 248 -11.13 29.76 17.30
CA THR A 248 -9.79 30.33 17.15
C THR A 248 -9.76 31.83 17.45
N PHE A 249 -10.87 32.52 17.26
CA PHE A 249 -10.99 33.95 17.52
C PHE A 249 -12.37 34.29 18.08
N PHE A 250 -12.40 35.20 19.06
CA PHE A 250 -13.62 35.81 19.57
C PHE A 250 -13.33 37.24 19.99
N ASP A 251 -14.14 38.18 19.51
CA ASP A 251 -14.09 39.58 19.93
C ASP A 251 -15.50 40.17 19.92
N TYR A 252 -15.66 41.29 20.61
CA TYR A 252 -16.96 41.91 20.82
C TYR A 252 -16.82 43.43 20.89
N GLU A 253 -17.93 44.12 20.69
CA GLU A 253 -17.93 45.58 20.77
C GLU A 253 -17.76 46.01 22.23
N ARG A 254 -16.59 46.57 22.55
CA ARG A 254 -16.29 47.17 23.85
C ARG A 254 -16.85 48.58 23.90
N ASN A 255 -17.43 48.94 25.05
CA ASN A 255 -17.97 50.27 25.36
C ASN A 255 -19.20 50.65 24.53
N ASN A 256 -20.17 49.75 24.39
CA ASN A 256 -21.47 50.13 23.84
C ASN A 256 -22.18 51.07 24.85
N PRO A 257 -22.44 52.34 24.51
CA PRO A 257 -23.03 53.31 25.44
C PRO A 257 -24.49 52.98 25.81
N SER A 258 -25.09 52.00 25.14
CA SER A 258 -26.45 51.53 25.38
C SER A 258 -26.53 50.43 26.45
N CYS A 259 -25.38 49.89 26.90
CA CYS A 259 -25.31 48.80 27.87
C CYS A 259 -24.58 49.21 29.15
N ALA A 260 -24.78 48.43 30.22
CA ALA A 260 -24.05 48.65 31.46
C ALA A 260 -22.53 48.42 31.23
N ALA A 261 -21.71 48.97 32.13
CA ALA A 261 -20.27 48.76 32.07
C ALA A 261 -19.95 47.24 31.98
N HIS A 262 -19.17 46.86 30.98
CA HIS A 262 -18.74 45.48 30.67
C HIS A 262 -19.75 44.58 29.94
N GLU A 263 -20.93 45.07 29.57
CA GLU A 263 -21.86 44.35 28.69
C GLU A 263 -21.66 44.72 27.21
N THR A 264 -22.16 43.85 26.32
CA THR A 264 -22.14 44.09 24.87
C THR A 264 -23.43 43.56 24.24
N THR A 265 -23.76 44.01 23.03
CA THR A 265 -24.98 43.58 22.32
C THR A 265 -24.70 42.57 21.21
N TRP A 266 -23.43 42.40 20.83
CA TRP A 266 -23.01 41.44 19.82
C TRP A 266 -21.51 41.14 19.89
N GLY A 267 -21.11 40.01 19.31
CA GLY A 267 -19.72 39.61 19.13
C GLY A 267 -19.53 38.86 17.82
N TYR A 268 -18.30 38.78 17.36
CA TYR A 268 -17.91 38.01 16.18
C TYR A 268 -16.89 36.96 16.57
N PHE A 269 -16.96 35.82 15.89
CA PHE A 269 -16.13 34.68 16.17
C PHE A 269 -15.66 34.00 14.90
N GLU A 270 -14.54 33.29 15.01
CA GLU A 270 -13.98 32.47 13.95
C GLU A 270 -13.80 31.06 14.48
N CYS A 271 -14.33 30.10 13.73
CA CYS A 271 -14.10 28.68 13.98
C CYS A 271 -13.24 28.12 12.85
N CYS A 272 -12.22 27.35 13.21
CA CYS A 272 -11.40 26.61 12.27
C CYS A 272 -11.44 25.12 12.61
N GLY A 273 -11.34 24.24 11.60
CA GLY A 273 -11.34 22.80 11.84
C GLY A 273 -10.28 22.39 12.87
N SER A 274 -10.69 21.68 13.92
CA SER A 274 -9.82 21.20 14.98
C SER A 274 -8.77 20.26 14.40
N GLU A 275 -7.49 20.45 14.75
CA GLU A 275 -6.47 19.46 14.44
C GLU A 275 -6.79 18.19 15.23
N PRO A 276 -7.08 17.04 14.60
CA PRO A 276 -6.96 15.79 15.33
C PRO A 276 -5.54 15.75 15.88
N PRO A 277 -5.32 15.46 17.18
CA PRO A 277 -3.97 15.41 17.74
C PRO A 277 -3.11 14.54 16.82
N PRO A 278 -1.85 14.97 16.53
CA PRO A 278 -1.01 14.24 15.59
C PRO A 278 -1.01 12.76 16.01
N PRO A 279 -1.35 11.84 15.09
CA PRO A 279 -1.42 10.43 15.43
C PRO A 279 -0.08 10.04 16.04
N PRO A 280 -0.07 9.36 17.21
CA PRO A 280 1.18 8.92 17.82
C PRO A 280 1.96 8.10 16.78
N PRO A 281 3.30 8.22 16.76
CA PRO A 281 4.14 7.45 15.84
C PRO A 281 3.73 5.97 15.87
N PRO A 282 3.60 5.29 14.72
CA PRO A 282 3.25 3.89 14.72
C PRO A 282 4.28 3.14 15.58
N PRO A 283 3.82 2.34 16.57
CA PRO A 283 4.72 1.62 17.46
C PRO A 283 5.56 0.63 16.65
N PRO A 284 6.79 0.29 17.11
CA PRO A 284 7.51 -0.86 16.59
C PRO A 284 6.61 -2.10 16.62
N SER A 285 6.69 -2.94 15.60
CA SER A 285 5.92 -4.20 15.50
C SER A 285 6.01 -4.99 16.81
N GLY A 286 4.87 -5.29 17.43
CA GLY A 286 4.75 -6.03 18.69
C GLY A 286 4.70 -5.16 19.97
N ALA A 287 4.87 -3.84 19.89
CA ALA A 287 4.71 -2.97 21.05
C ALA A 287 3.25 -2.50 21.24
N CYS A 288 2.80 -2.51 22.49
CA CYS A 288 1.55 -1.91 22.92
C CYS A 288 1.78 -0.47 23.38
N TRP A 289 0.83 0.41 23.09
CA TRP A 289 0.81 1.78 23.59
C TRP A 289 -0.55 2.10 24.21
N LYS A 290 -0.53 3.01 25.17
CA LYS A 290 -1.73 3.50 25.87
C LYS A 290 -2.05 4.90 25.40
N GLY A 291 -3.33 5.15 25.14
CA GLY A 291 -3.88 6.46 24.82
C GLY A 291 -4.91 6.89 25.86
N GLU A 292 -5.14 8.19 25.94
CA GLU A 292 -6.20 8.79 26.74
C GLU A 292 -7.20 9.52 25.84
N LEU A 293 -8.49 9.46 26.18
CA LEU A 293 -9.57 10.21 25.57
C LEU A 293 -10.32 11.02 26.63
N GLY A 294 -10.82 12.19 26.22
CA GLY A 294 -11.54 13.10 27.08
C GLY A 294 -10.65 14.15 27.74
N ASP A 295 -11.27 15.24 28.17
CA ASP A 295 -10.63 16.39 28.81
C ASP A 295 -10.79 16.37 30.34
N GLY A 296 -11.49 15.36 30.90
CA GLY A 296 -11.84 15.29 32.32
C GLY A 296 -12.94 16.28 32.74
N LEU A 297 -13.47 17.10 31.82
CA LEU A 297 -14.42 18.18 32.10
C LEU A 297 -15.76 17.96 31.41
N SER A 298 -15.74 17.48 30.17
CA SER A 298 -16.89 17.29 29.29
C SER A 298 -17.40 15.86 29.38
N CYS A 299 -18.70 15.70 29.63
CA CYS A 299 -19.33 14.38 29.70
C CYS A 299 -19.67 13.89 28.29
N VAL A 300 -19.16 12.71 27.94
CA VAL A 300 -19.37 12.05 26.65
C VAL A 300 -19.96 10.67 26.91
N ASP A 301 -20.89 10.24 26.06
CA ASP A 301 -21.45 8.89 26.13
C ASP A 301 -20.32 7.84 26.03
N ARG A 302 -20.39 6.83 26.91
CA ARG A 302 -19.39 5.76 27.03
C ARG A 302 -19.20 4.97 25.73
N THR A 303 -20.26 4.79 24.94
CA THR A 303 -20.21 4.10 23.64
C THR A 303 -19.42 4.93 22.64
N VAL A 304 -19.67 6.24 22.60
CA VAL A 304 -18.94 7.18 21.73
C VAL A 304 -17.45 7.23 22.09
N MET A 305 -17.10 7.21 23.38
CA MET A 305 -15.70 7.12 23.83
C MET A 305 -15.02 5.82 23.36
N LYS A 306 -15.71 4.68 23.48
CA LYS A 306 -15.18 3.38 23.06
C LYS A 306 -14.99 3.32 21.54
N ASP A 307 -15.95 3.83 20.77
CA ASP A 307 -15.88 3.86 19.30
C ASP A 307 -14.73 4.76 18.82
N ARG A 308 -14.52 5.91 19.49
CA ARG A 308 -13.37 6.78 19.22
C ARG A 308 -12.05 6.08 19.49
N ALA A 309 -11.92 5.38 20.62
CA ALA A 309 -10.70 4.66 20.97
C ALA A 309 -10.40 3.52 19.99
N TYR A 310 -11.42 2.78 19.58
CA TYR A 310 -11.33 1.77 18.54
C TYR A 310 -10.85 2.37 17.21
N ALA A 311 -11.49 3.47 16.77
CA ALA A 311 -11.11 4.17 15.55
C ALA A 311 -9.67 4.69 15.62
N THR A 312 -9.21 5.16 16.78
CA THR A 312 -7.82 5.59 16.97
C THR A 312 -6.85 4.41 16.77
N CYS A 313 -7.10 3.24 17.39
CA CYS A 313 -6.24 2.07 17.16
C CYS A 313 -6.20 1.64 15.69
N VAL A 314 -7.36 1.57 15.04
CA VAL A 314 -7.46 1.17 13.63
C VAL A 314 -6.74 2.15 12.71
N SER A 315 -6.86 3.45 12.95
CA SER A 315 -6.16 4.48 12.16
C SER A 315 -4.64 4.40 12.31
N ALA A 316 -4.15 3.85 13.42
CA ALA A 316 -2.73 3.62 13.69
C ALA A 316 -2.22 2.25 13.21
N GLY A 317 -3.04 1.47 12.50
CA GLY A 317 -2.68 0.11 12.08
C GLY A 317 -2.51 -0.87 13.25
N ALA A 318 -3.13 -0.58 14.40
CA ALA A 318 -3.01 -1.35 15.63
C ALA A 318 -4.33 -2.05 15.99
N SER A 319 -4.24 -3.12 16.77
CA SER A 319 -5.37 -3.82 17.36
C SER A 319 -5.80 -3.15 18.66
N PHE A 320 -7.11 -2.94 18.84
CA PHE A 320 -7.70 -2.44 20.07
C PHE A 320 -7.76 -3.56 21.11
N THR A 321 -6.94 -3.47 22.16
CA THR A 321 -6.76 -4.57 23.13
C THR A 321 -7.48 -4.34 24.45
N SER A 322 -7.37 -3.13 25.01
CA SER A 322 -8.01 -2.83 26.30
C SER A 322 -8.60 -1.43 26.34
N PHE A 323 -9.62 -1.25 27.18
CA PHE A 323 -10.32 0.00 27.35
C PHE A 323 -10.90 0.07 28.76
N SER A 324 -10.62 1.17 29.46
CA SER A 324 -11.14 1.44 30.80
C SER A 324 -11.58 2.89 30.90
N TYR A 325 -12.69 3.12 31.59
CA TYR A 325 -13.09 4.45 31.99
C TYR A 325 -12.23 4.87 33.19
N GLU A 326 -11.72 6.10 33.20
CA GLU A 326 -11.15 6.66 34.41
C GLU A 326 -12.27 7.19 35.31
N GLN A 327 -11.98 7.30 36.61
CA GLN A 327 -12.98 7.61 37.62
C GLN A 327 -13.75 8.88 37.24
N ASP A 328 -15.08 8.72 37.12
CA ASP A 328 -15.95 9.72 36.52
C ASP A 328 -15.84 11.06 37.27
N ASN A 329 -15.76 12.16 36.51
CA ASN A 329 -16.05 13.48 37.06
C ASN A 329 -17.45 13.40 37.69
N PRO A 330 -17.63 13.77 38.98
CA PRO A 330 -18.92 13.63 39.68
C PRO A 330 -20.06 14.46 39.04
N ARG A 331 -19.75 15.28 38.02
CA ARG A 331 -20.72 16.00 37.20
C ARG A 331 -21.32 15.16 36.07
N CYS A 332 -20.71 14.05 35.68
CA CYS A 332 -21.27 13.16 34.65
C CYS A 332 -22.30 12.21 35.29
N THR A 333 -23.49 12.15 34.70
CA THR A 333 -24.60 11.35 35.22
C THR A 333 -25.02 10.28 34.22
N GLY A 334 -25.32 9.07 34.70
CA GLY A 334 -25.79 7.98 33.84
C GLY A 334 -24.67 7.27 33.10
N ASN A 335 -24.80 7.12 31.77
CA ASN A 335 -23.87 6.37 30.91
C ASN A 335 -22.77 7.25 30.27
N GLU A 336 -22.51 8.41 30.86
CA GLU A 336 -21.48 9.33 30.38
C GLU A 336 -20.18 9.16 31.17
N THR A 337 -19.08 9.63 30.61
CA THR A 337 -17.77 9.67 31.25
C THR A 337 -16.98 10.86 30.70
N SER A 338 -16.05 11.40 31.49
CA SER A 338 -15.24 12.55 31.10
C SER A 338 -13.82 12.17 30.68
N LYS A 339 -13.38 10.94 30.99
CA LYS A 339 -12.04 10.47 30.67
C LYS A 339 -12.00 8.94 30.52
N ALA A 340 -11.27 8.45 29.53
CA ALA A 340 -11.04 7.03 29.31
C ALA A 340 -9.59 6.78 28.90
N VAL A 341 -9.08 5.60 29.26
CA VAL A 341 -7.79 5.08 28.82
C VAL A 341 -8.02 3.87 27.93
N PHE A 342 -7.23 3.76 26.88
CA PHE A 342 -7.28 2.64 25.95
C PHE A 342 -5.88 2.17 25.60
N GLU A 343 -5.78 0.92 25.18
CA GLU A 343 -4.53 0.31 24.75
C GLU A 343 -4.68 -0.21 23.33
N CYS A 344 -3.71 0.13 22.49
CA CYS A 344 -3.58 -0.43 21.17
C CYS A 344 -2.26 -1.18 21.08
N CYS A 345 -2.29 -2.40 20.55
CA CYS A 345 -1.08 -3.17 20.29
C CYS A 345 -0.87 -3.27 18.78
N GLY A 346 0.36 -3.07 18.33
CA GLY A 346 0.71 -3.39 16.94
C GLY A 346 0.21 -4.80 16.62
N VAL A 347 -0.48 -4.96 15.49
CA VAL A 347 -0.83 -6.31 15.04
C VAL A 347 0.50 -7.04 14.84
N GLU A 348 0.69 -8.13 15.59
CA GLU A 348 1.74 -9.08 15.24
C GLU A 348 1.47 -9.45 13.78
N PRO A 349 2.45 -9.28 12.87
CA PRO A 349 2.24 -9.71 11.51
C PRO A 349 1.73 -11.15 11.57
N PRO A 350 0.63 -11.48 10.88
CA PRO A 350 0.11 -12.84 10.89
C PRO A 350 1.29 -13.77 10.61
N PRO A 351 1.41 -14.90 11.35
CA PRO A 351 2.52 -15.83 11.14
C PRO A 351 2.65 -16.04 9.64
N PRO A 352 3.87 -15.91 9.08
CA PRO A 352 4.07 -15.94 7.64
C PRO A 352 3.25 -17.10 7.08
N PRO A 353 2.44 -16.87 6.03
CA PRO A 353 1.65 -17.93 5.41
C PRO A 353 2.57 -19.14 5.26
N PRO A 354 2.15 -20.36 5.68
CA PRO A 354 3.02 -21.53 5.65
C PRO A 354 3.72 -21.54 4.30
N GLU A 355 5.05 -21.40 4.34
CA GLU A 355 5.90 -21.08 3.20
C GLU A 355 5.47 -21.97 2.04
N ALA A 356 5.06 -21.34 0.94
CA ALA A 356 4.27 -21.93 -0.12
C ALA A 356 4.76 -23.34 -0.47
N CYS A 357 4.11 -24.34 0.13
CA CYS A 357 4.37 -25.71 -0.24
C CYS A 357 3.82 -25.89 -1.64
N TRP A 358 4.66 -26.34 -2.56
CA TRP A 358 4.25 -26.67 -3.90
C TRP A 358 4.32 -28.17 -4.08
N GLY A 359 3.50 -28.70 -4.97
CA GLY A 359 3.42 -30.13 -5.21
C GLY A 359 3.37 -30.45 -6.68
N GLY A 360 3.79 -31.67 -7.00
CA GLY A 360 3.84 -32.17 -8.37
C GLY A 360 3.54 -33.66 -8.43
N SER A 361 3.61 -34.20 -9.64
CA SER A 361 3.56 -35.63 -9.90
C SER A 361 4.79 -36.06 -10.68
N LEU A 362 5.39 -37.19 -10.31
CA LEU A 362 6.51 -37.82 -11.01
C LEU A 362 6.05 -39.14 -11.63
N GLY A 363 6.69 -39.54 -12.73
CA GLY A 363 6.36 -40.75 -13.48
C GLY A 363 5.46 -40.47 -14.69
N ASP A 364 5.46 -41.39 -15.63
CA ASP A 364 4.70 -41.31 -16.89
C ASP A 364 3.32 -41.97 -16.78
N GLY A 365 3.01 -42.63 -15.66
CA GLY A 365 1.78 -43.38 -15.46
C GLY A 365 1.70 -44.70 -16.25
N THR A 366 2.78 -45.10 -16.93
CA THR A 366 2.84 -46.29 -17.80
C THR A 366 4.00 -47.24 -17.48
N SER A 367 5.13 -46.71 -17.04
CA SER A 367 6.34 -47.47 -16.72
C SER A 367 6.39 -47.75 -15.23
N CYS A 368 6.54 -49.01 -14.85
CA CYS A 368 6.71 -49.39 -13.44
C CYS A 368 8.14 -49.10 -12.99
N ILE A 369 8.27 -48.22 -12.00
CA ILE A 369 9.54 -47.82 -11.41
C ILE A 369 9.47 -48.12 -9.91
N ASP A 370 10.59 -48.52 -9.33
CA ASP A 370 10.69 -48.72 -7.88
C ASP A 370 10.27 -47.44 -7.12
N ALA A 371 9.41 -47.59 -6.10
CA ALA A 371 8.88 -46.45 -5.35
C ALA A 371 9.98 -45.65 -4.62
N SER A 372 11.09 -46.30 -4.24
CA SER A 372 12.24 -45.61 -3.65
C SER A 372 12.97 -44.74 -4.67
N ALA A 373 13.08 -45.19 -5.93
CA ALA A 373 13.65 -44.39 -7.00
C ALA A 373 12.77 -43.17 -7.35
N LEU A 374 11.44 -43.30 -7.32
CA LEU A 374 10.53 -42.16 -7.46
C LEU A 374 10.65 -41.18 -6.28
N LYS A 375 10.86 -41.70 -5.06
CA LYS A 375 11.09 -40.88 -3.86
C LYS A 375 12.39 -40.09 -3.94
N GLU A 376 13.48 -40.70 -4.40
CA GLU A 376 14.77 -40.03 -4.64
C GLU A 376 14.63 -38.92 -5.67
N ARG A 377 13.88 -39.14 -6.76
CA ARG A 377 13.57 -38.09 -7.74
C ARG A 377 12.78 -36.95 -7.09
N ALA A 378 11.79 -37.25 -6.25
CA ALA A 378 11.03 -36.22 -5.53
C ALA A 378 11.93 -35.41 -4.59
N TYR A 379 12.88 -36.04 -3.89
CA TYR A 379 13.89 -35.34 -3.10
C TYR A 379 14.75 -34.42 -3.95
N ALA A 380 15.26 -34.91 -5.08
CA ALA A 380 16.09 -34.11 -5.99
C ALA A 380 15.32 -32.90 -6.55
N THR A 381 14.06 -33.09 -6.91
CA THR A 381 13.16 -32.02 -7.39
C THR A 381 12.87 -30.99 -6.31
N CYS A 382 12.63 -31.38 -5.05
CA CYS A 382 12.49 -30.39 -3.98
C CYS A 382 13.82 -29.66 -3.71
N ALA A 383 14.94 -30.38 -3.71
CA ALA A 383 16.25 -29.84 -3.40
C ALA A 383 16.76 -28.85 -4.45
N SER A 384 16.43 -29.04 -5.74
CA SER A 384 16.79 -28.09 -6.80
C SER A 384 16.18 -26.71 -6.59
N ASP A 385 15.03 -26.64 -5.92
CA ASP A 385 14.32 -25.40 -5.60
C ASP A 385 14.57 -24.94 -4.15
N GLY A 386 15.59 -25.48 -3.47
CA GLY A 386 15.92 -25.13 -2.08
C GLY A 386 14.87 -25.56 -1.05
N ALA A 387 13.98 -26.48 -1.41
CA ALA A 387 12.91 -27.00 -0.57
C ALA A 387 13.22 -28.42 -0.04
N GLU A 388 12.53 -28.82 1.01
CA GLU A 388 12.55 -30.18 1.55
C GLU A 388 11.27 -30.94 1.15
N LEU A 389 11.42 -32.24 0.87
CA LEU A 389 10.30 -33.13 0.57
C LEU A 389 9.45 -33.34 1.85
N ALA A 390 8.31 -32.67 1.91
CA ALA A 390 7.40 -32.70 3.05
C ALA A 390 6.41 -33.89 2.99
N ALA A 391 5.97 -34.27 1.80
CA ALA A 391 5.08 -35.41 1.59
C ALA A 391 5.41 -36.16 0.30
N PHE A 392 5.24 -37.48 0.33
CA PHE A 392 5.41 -38.36 -0.82
C PHE A 392 4.38 -39.49 -0.76
N ASP A 393 3.63 -39.66 -1.84
CA ASP A 393 2.59 -40.67 -1.98
C ASP A 393 2.79 -41.44 -3.30
N PRO A 394 3.32 -42.68 -3.26
CA PRO A 394 3.46 -43.50 -4.45
C PRO A 394 2.09 -43.97 -4.94
N GLY A 395 1.76 -43.65 -6.19
CA GLY A 395 0.48 -44.01 -6.79
C GLY A 395 0.40 -45.51 -7.06
N TYR A 396 -0.46 -46.20 -6.31
CA TYR A 396 -0.73 -47.62 -6.53
C TYR A 396 -1.91 -47.81 -7.47
N ASP A 397 -1.66 -48.25 -8.70
CA ASP A 397 -2.68 -48.50 -9.72
C ASP A 397 -2.96 -50.00 -9.96
N GLY A 398 -2.33 -50.88 -9.19
CA GLY A 398 -2.47 -52.34 -9.30
C GLY A 398 -1.88 -52.96 -10.57
N ARG A 399 -1.22 -52.16 -11.43
CA ARG A 399 -0.57 -52.63 -12.65
C ARG A 399 0.88 -53.02 -12.44
N CYS A 400 1.54 -52.38 -11.48
CA CYS A 400 2.94 -52.64 -11.14
C CYS A 400 3.09 -53.73 -10.08
N ALA A 401 4.28 -54.34 -10.03
CA ALA A 401 4.59 -55.34 -9.01
C ALA A 401 4.59 -54.72 -7.61
N ALA A 402 4.66 -55.56 -6.58
CA ALA A 402 4.81 -55.07 -5.21
C ALA A 402 6.07 -54.16 -5.12
N TYR A 403 5.92 -52.98 -4.50
CA TYR A 403 6.95 -51.95 -4.32
C TYR A 403 7.30 -51.10 -5.55
N GLU A 404 6.63 -51.32 -6.68
CA GLU A 404 6.72 -50.48 -7.86
C GLU A 404 5.50 -49.55 -8.00
N SER A 405 5.68 -48.41 -8.65
CA SER A 405 4.61 -47.46 -8.95
C SER A 405 4.85 -46.80 -10.31
N SER A 406 3.76 -46.53 -11.03
CA SER A 406 3.82 -45.87 -12.34
C SER A 406 3.91 -44.35 -12.24
N HIS A 407 3.57 -43.81 -11.07
CA HIS A 407 3.65 -42.40 -10.74
C HIS A 407 3.68 -42.19 -9.21
N ALA A 408 4.02 -40.98 -8.76
CA ALA A 408 3.94 -40.58 -7.37
C ALA A 408 3.57 -39.09 -7.26
N LYS A 409 2.83 -38.72 -6.21
CA LYS A 409 2.60 -37.31 -5.85
C LYS A 409 3.59 -36.91 -4.79
N PHE A 410 4.05 -35.66 -4.85
CA PHE A 410 4.95 -35.12 -3.85
C PHE A 410 4.59 -33.69 -3.48
N THR A 411 5.07 -33.26 -2.32
CA THR A 411 4.95 -31.88 -1.84
C THR A 411 6.29 -31.44 -1.27
N CYS A 412 6.79 -30.33 -1.77
CA CYS A 412 7.99 -29.66 -1.31
C CYS A 412 7.58 -28.45 -0.47
N CYS A 413 8.26 -28.23 0.66
CA CYS A 413 8.07 -27.04 1.48
C CYS A 413 9.46 -26.45 1.79
N ALA A 414 9.54 -25.14 2.01
CA ALA A 414 10.81 -24.52 2.40
C ALA A 414 11.35 -25.15 3.70
N SER A 415 12.67 -25.32 3.74
CA SER A 415 13.35 -26.02 4.82
C SER A 415 13.30 -25.18 6.11
N LYS A 416 12.86 -25.78 7.22
CA LYS A 416 12.78 -25.08 8.52
C LYS A 416 14.14 -24.79 9.16
N THR A 417 15.23 -25.26 8.56
CA THR A 417 16.57 -25.19 9.16
C THR A 417 17.55 -24.58 8.16
N PRO A 418 18.13 -23.41 8.44
CA PRO A 418 19.23 -22.88 7.64
C PRO A 418 20.36 -23.92 7.59
N PRO A 419 20.99 -24.16 6.43
CA PRO A 419 22.12 -25.08 6.37
C PRO A 419 23.22 -24.63 7.33
N PRO A 420 23.84 -25.56 8.09
CA PRO A 420 24.98 -25.21 8.93
C PRO A 420 26.10 -24.65 8.04
N ARG A 421 26.54 -23.42 8.38
CA ARG A 421 27.67 -22.74 7.72
C ARG A 421 29.00 -23.44 7.98
#